data_AF-A0A0E4GXC7-F1
#
_entry.id   AF-A0A0E4GXC7-F1
#
_cell.length_a   1.000
_cell.length_b   1.000
_cell.length_c   1.000
_cell.angle_alpha   90.00
_cell.angle_beta   90.00
_cell.angle_gamma   90.00
#
_symmetry.space_group_name_H-M   'P 1'
#
loop_
_entity.id
_entity.type
_entity.pdbx_description
1 polymer ?
#
loop_
_entity_poly.entity_id
_entity_poly.type
_entity_poly.pdbx_seq_one_letter_code
_entity_poly.pdbx_strand_id
1 'polypeptide(L)'
;MRAVAAIGAALCLASVWGSGTAYANANQEQQACALMDDPAGHDLGYQPAEYAFMVLRGQMTAGDARNVIALATQDFCPNHVIDLPASWR
;
A
#
# COMPACT_ATOMS: atom_id res chain seq x y z
N MET A 1 4.93 22.03 -29.50
CA MET A 1 5.15 22.37 -28.08
C MET A 1 4.22 21.49 -27.25
N ARG A 2 4.77 20.69 -26.33
CA ARG A 2 4.02 19.72 -25.52
C ARG A 2 3.29 20.45 -24.39
N ALA A 3 2.00 20.20 -24.21
CA ALA A 3 1.24 20.67 -23.06
C ALA A 3 0.73 19.44 -22.30
N VAL A 4 1.44 19.07 -21.23
CA VAL A 4 0.96 18.13 -20.22
C VAL A 4 0.50 18.98 -19.05
N ALA A 5 -0.81 19.07 -18.84
CA ALA A 5 -1.39 19.72 -17.67
C ALA A 5 -1.86 18.62 -16.72
N ALA A 6 -1.06 18.35 -15.70
CA ALA A 6 -1.45 17.55 -14.55
C ALA A 6 -2.45 18.36 -13.70
N ILE A 7 -3.60 17.79 -13.40
CA ILE A 7 -4.53 18.33 -12.38
C ILE A 7 -4.89 17.17 -11.47
N GLY A 8 -4.05 16.96 -10.45
CA GLY A 8 -4.39 16.20 -9.26
C GLY A 8 -4.96 17.16 -8.22
N ALA A 9 -6.23 16.99 -7.88
CA ALA A 9 -6.87 17.71 -6.78
C ALA A 9 -7.65 16.70 -5.94
N ALA A 10 -6.94 15.98 -5.07
CA ALA A 10 -7.55 15.17 -4.02
C ALA A 10 -7.93 16.08 -2.85
N LEU A 11 -9.23 16.29 -2.66
CA LEU A 11 -9.80 17.01 -1.53
C LEU A 11 -9.95 16.07 -0.34
N CYS A 12 -9.07 16.19 0.66
CA CYS A 12 -9.23 15.50 1.94
C CYS A 12 -10.17 16.31 2.84
N LEU A 13 -11.43 15.89 2.95
CA LEU A 13 -12.35 16.33 4.00
C LEU A 13 -12.04 15.53 5.28
N ALA A 14 -11.51 16.22 6.28
CA ALA A 14 -11.33 15.69 7.62
C ALA A 14 -12.61 15.81 8.44
N SER A 15 -12.75 14.86 9.38
CA SER A 15 -13.52 14.87 10.65
C SER A 15 -14.78 14.00 10.72
N VAL A 16 -14.68 12.90 11.49
CA VAL A 16 -15.66 12.53 12.54
C VAL A 16 -14.90 11.74 13.62
N TRP A 17 -15.07 12.14 14.88
CA TRP A 17 -14.68 11.38 16.06
C TRP A 17 -15.40 10.02 16.08
N GLY A 18 -14.64 8.95 15.92
CA GLY A 18 -15.01 7.61 16.37
C GLY A 18 -13.88 7.11 17.25
N SER A 19 -14.21 6.41 18.33
CA SER A 19 -13.31 5.52 19.05
C SER A 19 -12.82 4.44 18.09
N GLY A 20 -11.89 4.81 17.21
CA GLY A 20 -11.26 3.96 16.24
C GLY A 20 -10.20 3.15 16.95
N THR A 21 -10.30 1.83 16.83
CA THR A 21 -9.19 0.90 17.00
C THR A 21 -7.92 1.58 16.50
N ALA A 22 -6.90 1.69 17.34
CA ALA A 22 -5.70 2.45 17.03
C ALA A 22 -5.08 1.95 15.72
N TYR A 23 -5.41 2.62 14.62
CA TYR A 23 -4.78 2.51 13.31
C TYR A 23 -3.39 3.15 13.42
N ALA A 24 -2.53 2.60 14.29
CA ALA A 24 -1.17 3.11 14.48
C ALA A 24 -0.38 3.05 13.16
N ASN A 25 -0.82 2.20 12.22
CA ASN A 25 -0.15 1.92 10.96
C ASN A 25 -1.04 2.15 9.72
N ALA A 26 -2.22 2.77 9.81
CA ALA A 26 -3.07 3.01 8.63
C ALA A 26 -2.35 3.76 7.49
N ASN A 27 -1.46 4.70 7.82
CA ASN A 27 -0.68 5.40 6.81
C ASN A 27 0.29 4.46 6.08
N GLN A 28 0.92 3.54 6.83
CA GLN A 28 1.82 2.54 6.27
C GLN A 28 1.05 1.48 5.47
N GLU A 29 -0.13 1.09 5.92
CA GLU A 29 -1.01 0.14 5.22
C GLU A 29 -1.54 0.74 3.91
N GLN A 30 -1.98 2.01 3.92
CA GLN A 30 -2.34 2.73 2.68
C GLN A 30 -1.14 2.87 1.73
N GLN A 31 0.05 3.17 2.26
CA GLN A 31 1.28 3.21 1.46
C GLN A 31 1.60 1.84 0.86
N ALA A 32 1.51 0.77 1.64
CA ALA A 32 1.77 -0.58 1.17
C ALA A 32 0.79 -0.96 0.05
N CYS A 33 -0.48 -0.61 0.22
CA CYS A 33 -1.50 -0.79 -0.79
C CYS A 33 -1.18 -0.03 -2.08
N ALA A 34 -0.82 1.26 -1.97
CA ALA A 34 -0.43 2.07 -3.12
C ALA A 34 0.81 1.54 -3.85
N LEU A 35 1.75 0.92 -3.11
CA LEU A 35 2.91 0.26 -3.71
C LEU A 35 2.52 -1.04 -4.44
N MET A 36 1.52 -1.78 -3.97
CA MET A 36 1.03 -2.98 -4.67
C MET A 36 0.36 -2.62 -6.01
N ASP A 37 -0.29 -1.47 -6.08
CA ASP A 37 -0.88 -0.92 -7.30
C ASP A 37 0.11 -0.16 -8.20
N ASP A 38 1.38 0.02 -7.78
CA ASP A 38 2.35 0.83 -8.51
C ASP A 38 2.78 0.15 -9.82
N PRO A 39 2.52 0.77 -11.00
CA PRO A 39 2.92 0.19 -12.28
C PRO A 39 4.44 0.05 -12.42
N ALA A 40 5.24 0.82 -11.67
CA ALA A 40 6.69 0.67 -11.68
C ALA A 40 7.13 -0.74 -11.25
N GLY A 41 6.40 -1.38 -10.32
CA GLY A 41 6.66 -2.77 -9.95
C GLY A 41 6.43 -3.73 -11.12
N HIS A 42 5.33 -3.55 -11.84
CA HIS A 42 5.00 -4.36 -13.02
C HIS A 42 6.01 -4.15 -14.16
N ASP A 43 6.38 -2.90 -14.46
CA ASP A 43 7.33 -2.54 -15.51
C ASP A 43 8.73 -3.12 -15.25
N LEU A 44 9.08 -3.31 -13.97
CA LEU A 44 10.31 -3.98 -13.53
C LEU A 44 10.19 -5.51 -13.43
N GLY A 45 9.00 -6.07 -13.69
CA GLY A 45 8.74 -7.51 -13.69
C GLY A 45 8.44 -8.13 -12.32
N TYR A 46 8.15 -7.33 -11.30
CA TYR A 46 7.84 -7.80 -9.95
C TYR A 46 6.35 -8.11 -9.78
N GLN A 47 6.04 -9.03 -8.86
CA GLN A 47 4.67 -9.21 -8.38
C GLN A 47 4.26 -8.07 -7.42
N PRO A 48 2.97 -7.73 -7.28
CA PRO A 48 2.50 -6.64 -6.43
C PRO A 48 3.05 -6.67 -4.99
N ALA A 49 2.89 -7.82 -4.31
CA ALA A 49 3.35 -7.98 -2.93
C ALA A 49 4.88 -7.99 -2.82
N GLU A 50 5.57 -8.49 -3.85
CA GLU A 50 7.02 -8.53 -3.91
C GLU A 50 7.60 -7.12 -4.02
N TYR A 51 7.05 -6.29 -4.92
CA TYR A 51 7.47 -4.91 -5.10
C TYR A 51 7.25 -4.09 -3.82
N ALA A 52 6.04 -4.15 -3.27
CA ALA A 52 5.72 -3.47 -2.01
C ALA A 52 6.67 -3.90 -0.88
N PHE A 53 6.96 -5.21 -0.78
CA PHE A 53 7.89 -5.72 0.23
C PHE A 53 9.29 -5.14 0.05
N MET A 54 9.86 -5.19 -1.16
CA MET A 54 11.20 -4.65 -1.40
C MET A 54 11.32 -3.16 -1.03
N VAL A 55 10.33 -2.35 -1.39
CA VAL A 55 10.33 -0.91 -1.07
C VAL A 55 10.22 -0.68 0.44
N LEU A 56 9.29 -1.35 1.13
CA LEU A 56 9.09 -1.19 2.56
C LEU A 56 10.28 -1.72 3.38
N ARG A 57 10.98 -2.76 2.91
CA ARG A 57 12.20 -3.29 3.54
C ARG A 57 13.37 -2.31 3.57
N GLY A 58 13.34 -1.24 2.76
CA GLY A 58 14.26 -0.13 2.87
C GLY A 58 14.01 0.77 4.09
N GLN A 59 12.86 0.63 4.76
CA GLN A 59 12.38 1.54 5.81
C GLN A 59 12.08 0.82 7.13
N MET A 60 11.75 -0.47 7.08
CA MET A 60 11.37 -1.26 8.25
C MET A 60 11.87 -2.72 8.18
N THR A 61 11.62 -3.49 9.24
CA THR A 61 12.06 -4.89 9.30
C THR A 61 11.29 -5.81 8.35
N ALA A 62 11.80 -7.04 8.19
CA ALA A 62 11.13 -8.10 7.43
C ALA A 62 9.71 -8.38 7.90
N GLY A 63 9.59 -8.55 9.21
CA GLY A 63 8.34 -8.89 9.86
C GLY A 63 7.33 -7.76 9.70
N ASP A 64 7.78 -6.52 9.94
CA ASP A 64 6.91 -5.35 9.89
C ASP A 64 6.38 -5.11 8.47
N ALA A 65 7.25 -5.14 7.45
CA ALA A 65 6.84 -4.96 6.06
C ALA A 65 5.80 -6.01 5.64
N ARG A 66 6.03 -7.28 6.00
CA ARG A 66 5.06 -8.35 5.76
C ARG A 66 3.73 -8.06 6.47
N ASN A 67 3.77 -7.69 7.75
CA ASN A 67 2.58 -7.45 8.54
C ASN A 67 1.76 -6.28 7.96
N VAL A 68 2.43 -5.18 7.63
CA VAL A 68 1.79 -4.00 7.02
C VAL A 68 1.16 -4.36 5.68
N ILE A 69 1.84 -5.12 4.81
CA ILE A 69 1.27 -5.57 3.54
C ILE A 69 0.05 -6.48 3.77
N ALA A 70 0.16 -7.46 4.67
CA ALA A 70 -0.94 -8.37 4.96
C ALA A 70 -2.18 -7.63 5.50
N LEU A 71 -1.99 -6.68 6.41
CA LEU A 71 -3.05 -5.82 6.92
C LEU A 71 -3.60 -4.90 5.82
N ALA A 72 -2.74 -4.31 4.98
CA ALA A 72 -3.15 -3.48 3.85
C ALA A 72 -4.10 -4.22 2.89
N THR A 73 -3.83 -5.49 2.59
CA THR A 73 -4.73 -6.29 1.75
C THR A 73 -6.05 -6.64 2.42
N GLN A 74 -6.15 -6.59 3.75
CA GLN A 74 -7.41 -6.81 4.45
C GLN A 74 -8.22 -5.51 4.56
N ASP A 75 -7.53 -4.39 4.79
CA ASP A 75 -8.16 -3.14 5.19
C ASP A 75 -8.31 -2.12 4.04
N PHE A 76 -7.44 -2.13 3.04
CA PHE A 76 -7.38 -1.10 1.98
C PHE A 76 -7.46 -1.66 0.55
N CYS A 77 -6.83 -2.80 0.25
CA CYS A 77 -6.88 -3.44 -1.08
C CYS A 77 -7.20 -4.95 -1.00
N PRO A 78 -8.47 -5.32 -0.74
CA PRO A 78 -8.90 -6.72 -0.72
C PRO A 78 -8.71 -7.46 -2.04
N ASN A 79 -8.62 -6.76 -3.17
CA ASN A 79 -8.27 -7.35 -4.47
C ASN A 79 -6.86 -7.99 -4.47
N HIS A 80 -5.96 -7.51 -3.63
CA HIS A 80 -4.57 -7.95 -3.58
C HIS A 80 -4.30 -9.12 -2.63
N VAL A 81 -5.31 -9.60 -1.90
CA VAL A 81 -5.15 -10.77 -1.01
C VAL A 81 -4.66 -12.02 -1.75
N ILE A 82 -4.99 -12.14 -3.03
CA ILE A 82 -4.57 -13.25 -3.90
C ILE A 82 -3.10 -13.16 -4.29
N ASP A 83 -2.54 -11.94 -4.33
CA ASP A 83 -1.15 -11.67 -4.68
C ASP A 83 -0.19 -11.94 -3.51
N LEU A 84 -0.73 -12.16 -2.31
CA LEU A 84 0.07 -12.51 -1.15
C LEU A 84 0.68 -13.93 -1.26
N PRO A 85 1.93 -14.11 -0.83
CA PRO A 85 2.47 -15.44 -0.56
C PRO A 85 1.55 -16.24 0.36
N ALA A 86 1.41 -17.55 0.13
CA ALA A 86 0.50 -18.41 0.90
C ALA A 86 0.75 -18.36 2.42
N SER A 87 1.99 -18.12 2.86
CA SER A 87 2.36 -18.01 4.27
C SER A 87 2.05 -16.65 4.91
N TRP A 88 1.54 -15.69 4.14
CA TRP A 88 1.22 -14.31 4.59
C TRP A 88 -0.28 -14.04 4.63
N ARG A 89 -1.08 -14.96 4.09
CA ARG A 89 -2.54 -14.96 4.15
C ARG A 89 -3.04 -15.46 5.50
#